data_AF-A0A2A9BLP2-F1
#
_entry.id   AF-A0A2A9BLP2-F1
#
_cell.length_a   1.000
_cell.length_b   1.000
_cell.length_c   1.000
_cell.angle_alpha   90.00
_cell.angle_beta   90.00
_cell.angle_gamma   90.00
#
_symmetry.space_group_name_H-M   'P 1'
#
loop_
_entity.id
_entity.type
_entity.pdbx_description
1 polymer ?
#
loop_
_entity_poly.entity_id
_entity_poly.type
_entity_poly.pdbx_seq_one_letter_code
_entity_poly.pdbx_strand_id
1 'polypeptide(L)'
;MAKYGYGGKEELLYLKAYNLAKEGYSTLLFSFESAPIKLLPVLASHVLEVDIEEVKNPSEEIKNRMKQELTKVPLTYVDETSLSLEEIEKLIIKNKKEKNVTHVVFDRVDEKNKIDQLANKLGVKAYY
;
A
#
# COMPACT_ATOMS: atom_id res chain seq x y z
N MET A 1 18.98 -12.22 7.76
CA MET A 1 17.53 -12.53 7.70
C MET A 1 16.81 -11.21 7.93
N ALA A 2 15.77 -10.88 7.17
CA ALA A 2 14.98 -9.68 7.45
C ALA A 2 14.35 -9.84 8.84
N LYS A 3 14.34 -8.76 9.63
CA LYS A 3 13.77 -8.80 10.99
C LYS A 3 12.24 -8.82 10.94
N TYR A 4 11.64 -8.18 9.93
CA TYR A 4 10.21 -8.07 9.68
C TYR A 4 9.94 -8.19 8.17
N GLY A 5 8.76 -8.67 7.80
CA GLY A 5 8.40 -8.97 6.41
C GLY A 5 9.22 -10.12 5.80
N TYR A 6 9.26 -10.18 4.48
CA TYR A 6 10.05 -11.15 3.72
C TYR A 6 11.39 -10.58 3.22
N GLY A 7 11.63 -9.29 3.42
CA GLY A 7 12.83 -8.59 2.96
C GLY A 7 12.78 -8.15 1.50
N GLY A 8 11.57 -8.10 0.90
CA GLY A 8 11.36 -7.54 -0.44
C GLY A 8 11.61 -6.04 -0.48
N LYS A 9 11.98 -5.51 -1.65
CA LYS A 9 12.17 -4.06 -1.84
C LYS A 9 10.83 -3.32 -1.90
N GLU A 10 9.82 -3.99 -2.42
CA GLU A 10 8.43 -3.57 -2.50
C GLU A 10 7.83 -3.24 -1.12
N GLU A 11 8.32 -3.89 -0.05
CA GLU A 11 7.83 -3.70 1.31
C GLU A 11 8.07 -2.28 1.83
N LEU A 12 9.15 -1.63 1.36
CA LEU A 12 9.44 -0.24 1.68
C LEU A 12 8.37 0.71 1.13
N LEU A 13 7.76 0.36 -0.01
CA LEU A 13 6.70 1.14 -0.63
C LEU A 13 5.37 0.91 0.07
N TYR A 14 5.11 -0.31 0.54
CA TYR A 14 3.97 -0.59 1.42
C TYR A 14 4.05 0.25 2.70
N LEU A 15 5.22 0.26 3.35
CA LEU A 15 5.47 1.06 4.53
C LEU A 15 5.34 2.56 4.27
N LYS A 16 5.84 3.03 3.14
CA LYS A 16 5.68 4.43 2.73
C LYS A 16 4.20 4.81 2.58
N ALA A 17 3.41 3.95 1.93
CA ALA A 17 1.98 4.18 1.77
C ALA A 17 1.26 4.22 3.12
N TYR A 18 1.59 3.29 4.03
CA TYR A 18 1.04 3.26 5.38
C TYR A 18 1.42 4.51 6.19
N ASN A 19 2.68 4.94 6.15
CA ASN A 19 3.15 6.12 6.88
C ASN A 19 2.48 7.41 6.37
N LEU A 20 2.35 7.58 5.05
CA LEU A 20 1.61 8.70 4.47
C LEU A 20 0.15 8.73 4.97
N ALA A 21 -0.51 7.57 4.95
CA ALA A 21 -1.88 7.46 5.46
C ALA A 21 -1.96 7.76 6.97
N LYS A 22 -0.97 7.32 7.76
CA LYS A 22 -0.87 7.59 9.20
C LYS A 22 -0.61 9.07 9.51
N GLU A 23 0.12 9.77 8.64
CA GLU A 23 0.36 11.22 8.72
C GLU A 23 -0.87 12.06 8.31
N GLY A 24 -1.96 11.42 7.89
CA GLY A 24 -3.22 12.08 7.52
C GLY A 24 -3.37 12.34 6.02
N TYR A 25 -2.46 11.84 5.19
CA TYR A 25 -2.59 11.93 3.74
C TYR A 25 -3.44 10.79 3.20
N SER A 26 -4.60 11.10 2.62
CA SER A 26 -5.42 10.08 1.94
C SER A 26 -4.61 9.46 0.79
N THR A 27 -4.27 8.18 0.96
CA THR A 27 -3.26 7.47 0.17
C THR A 27 -3.86 6.23 -0.49
N LEU A 28 -3.56 6.06 -1.78
CA LEU A 28 -3.90 4.89 -2.58
C LEU A 28 -2.63 4.13 -2.95
N LEU A 29 -2.53 2.88 -2.54
CA LEU A 29 -1.45 1.98 -2.93
C LEU A 29 -1.89 1.10 -4.10
N PHE A 30 -1.09 1.06 -5.16
CA PHE A 30 -1.16 0.06 -6.21
C PHE A 30 -0.12 -1.03 -5.90
N SER A 31 -0.64 -2.21 -5.60
CA SER A 31 0.12 -3.41 -5.29
C SER A 31 0.03 -4.36 -6.48
N PHE A 32 1.11 -4.50 -7.25
CA PHE A 32 1.19 -5.40 -8.40
C PHE A 32 1.80 -6.75 -8.02
N GLU A 33 1.26 -7.38 -6.98
CA GLU A 33 1.72 -8.70 -6.55
C GLU A 33 1.19 -9.78 -7.50
N SER A 34 2.10 -10.64 -7.96
CA SER A 34 1.76 -11.82 -8.74
C SER A 34 1.22 -12.99 -7.90
N ALA A 35 1.32 -12.90 -6.57
CA ALA A 35 0.84 -13.91 -5.63
C ALA A 35 -0.22 -13.29 -4.71
N PRO A 36 -1.31 -14.01 -4.39
CA PRO A 36 -2.38 -13.46 -3.57
C PRO A 36 -1.89 -13.15 -2.15
N ILE A 37 -1.98 -11.88 -1.77
CA ILE A 37 -2.04 -11.37 -0.40
C ILE A 37 -0.76 -11.60 0.42
N LYS A 38 0.31 -10.84 0.16
CA LYS A 38 1.37 -10.60 1.16
C LYS A 38 1.31 -9.20 1.76
N LEU A 39 0.63 -8.24 1.12
CA LEU A 39 0.56 -6.86 1.57
C LEU A 39 0.21 -6.72 3.07
N LEU A 40 -0.94 -7.25 3.50
CA LEU A 40 -1.43 -7.07 4.86
C LEU A 40 -0.53 -7.76 5.90
N PRO A 41 -0.09 -9.03 5.71
CA PRO A 41 0.89 -9.65 6.60
C PRO A 41 2.22 -8.88 6.69
N VAL A 42 2.74 -8.39 5.55
CA VAL A 42 3.99 -7.61 5.52
C VAL A 42 3.82 -6.30 6.30
N LEU A 43 2.76 -5.55 6.03
CA LEU A 43 2.45 -4.31 6.75
C LEU A 43 2.31 -4.58 8.25
N ALA A 44 1.57 -5.62 8.64
CA ALA A 44 1.39 -5.98 10.04
C ALA A 44 2.72 -6.34 10.73
N SER A 45 3.56 -7.13 10.07
CA SER A 45 4.87 -7.54 10.61
C SER A 45 5.76 -6.32 10.88
N HIS A 46 5.85 -5.39 9.93
CA HIS A 46 6.66 -4.18 10.11
C HIS A 46 6.04 -3.20 11.11
N VAL A 47 4.73 -2.94 11.07
CA VAL A 47 4.06 -1.96 11.93
C VAL A 47 4.03 -2.43 13.39
N LEU A 48 3.81 -3.72 13.62
CA LEU A 48 3.76 -4.29 14.97
C LEU A 48 5.13 -4.71 15.50
N GLU A 49 6.15 -4.68 14.65
CA GLU A 49 7.50 -5.18 14.94
C GLU A 49 7.49 -6.64 15.42
N VAL A 50 6.73 -7.48 14.72
CA VAL A 50 6.52 -8.92 14.99
C VAL A 50 6.97 -9.75 13.79
N ASP A 51 7.52 -10.94 14.04
CA ASP A 51 7.95 -11.86 12.98
C ASP A 51 6.80 -12.21 12.02
N ILE A 52 7.10 -12.35 10.73
CA ILE A 52 6.09 -12.61 9.69
C ILE A 52 5.38 -13.96 9.91
N GLU A 53 6.06 -14.96 10.47
CA GLU A 53 5.46 -16.27 10.76
C GLU A 53 4.48 -16.20 11.93
N GLU A 54 4.73 -15.32 12.90
CA GLU A 54 3.79 -15.02 13.99
C GLU A 54 2.57 -14.25 13.46
N VAL A 55 2.74 -13.39 12.45
CA VAL A 55 1.61 -12.69 11.80
C VAL A 55 0.74 -13.64 10.97
N LYS A 56 1.34 -14.64 10.32
CA LYS A 56 0.59 -15.68 9.58
C LYS A 56 -0.22 -16.58 10.49
N ASN A 57 0.28 -16.84 11.70
CA ASN A 57 -0.38 -17.65 12.71
C ASN A 57 -0.59 -16.83 14.00
N PRO A 58 -1.44 -15.78 13.97
CA PRO A 58 -1.46 -14.79 15.02
C PRO A 58 -2.13 -15.32 16.28
N SER A 59 -1.48 -15.09 17.42
CA SER A 59 -2.12 -15.20 18.73
C SER A 59 -3.26 -14.18 18.87
N GLU A 60 -4.15 -14.36 19.84
CA GLU A 60 -5.23 -13.40 20.10
C GLU A 60 -4.68 -11.99 20.43
N GLU A 61 -3.51 -11.91 21.07
CA GLU A 61 -2.82 -10.64 21.31
C GLU A 61 -2.45 -9.95 20.00
N ILE A 62 -1.82 -10.68 19.07
CA ILE A 62 -1.40 -10.13 17.77
C ILE A 62 -2.63 -9.71 16.94
N LYS A 63 -3.69 -10.52 16.92
CA LYS A 63 -4.94 -10.16 16.22
C LYS A 63 -5.51 -8.83 16.73
N ASN A 64 -5.53 -8.65 18.05
CA ASN A 64 -6.02 -7.41 18.66
C ASN A 64 -5.15 -6.20 18.29
N ARG A 65 -3.82 -6.35 18.32
CA ARG A 65 -2.88 -5.30 17.91
C ARG A 65 -3.03 -4.95 16.42
N MET A 66 -3.13 -5.95 15.54
CA MET A 66 -3.40 -5.75 14.11
C MET A 66 -4.68 -4.96 13.89
N LYS A 67 -5.76 -5.34 14.57
CA LYS A 67 -7.03 -4.63 14.50
C LYS A 67 -6.88 -3.18 14.95
N GLN A 68 -6.19 -2.92 16.05
CA GLN A 68 -6.03 -1.56 16.58
C GLN A 68 -5.17 -0.65 15.70
N GLU A 69 -4.09 -1.16 15.09
CA GLU A 69 -3.14 -0.33 14.34
C GLU A 69 -3.47 -0.20 12.85
N LEU A 70 -4.02 -1.25 12.23
CA LEU A 70 -4.28 -1.25 10.79
C LEU A 70 -5.64 -0.66 10.43
N THR A 71 -6.66 -0.78 11.30
CA THR A 71 -8.01 -0.23 10.99
C THR A 71 -8.11 1.28 11.19
N LYS A 72 -7.21 1.88 11.98
CA LYS A 72 -7.21 3.33 12.23
C LYS A 72 -6.63 4.15 11.09
N VAL A 73 -5.86 3.51 10.20
CA VAL A 73 -5.14 4.19 9.12
C VAL A 73 -5.97 4.10 7.84
N PRO A 74 -6.34 5.24 7.22
CA PRO A 74 -7.19 5.27 6.02
C PRO A 74 -6.39 4.94 4.75
N LEU A 75 -5.68 3.81 4.75
CA LEU A 75 -4.96 3.31 3.59
C LEU A 75 -5.93 2.55 2.68
N THR A 76 -6.05 3.02 1.43
CA THR A 76 -6.72 2.23 0.38
C THR A 76 -5.66 1.55 -0.47
N TYR A 77 -5.90 0.31 -0.87
CA TYR A 77 -5.02 -0.40 -1.79
C TYR A 77 -5.82 -1.06 -2.92
N VAL A 78 -5.14 -1.25 -4.04
CA VAL A 78 -5.56 -2.04 -5.20
C VAL A 78 -4.56 -3.17 -5.31
N ASP A 79 -5.04 -4.40 -5.31
CA ASP A 79 -4.25 -5.62 -5.40
C ASP A 79 -4.60 -6.30 -6.72
N GLU A 80 -3.79 -6.06 -7.76
CA GLU A 80 -4.04 -6.51 -9.13
C GLU A 80 -2.72 -6.95 -9.75
N THR A 81 -2.68 -7.99 -10.57
CA THR A 81 -1.42 -8.49 -11.13
C THR A 81 -0.82 -7.55 -12.19
N SER A 82 -1.67 -6.82 -12.90
CA SER A 82 -1.29 -5.80 -13.88
C SER A 82 -2.48 -4.91 -14.17
N LEU A 83 -2.23 -3.62 -14.44
CA LEU A 83 -3.24 -2.67 -14.88
C LEU A 83 -2.71 -1.83 -16.04
N SER A 84 -3.57 -1.51 -16.98
CA SER A 84 -3.29 -0.50 -17.99
C SER A 84 -3.28 0.91 -17.39
N LEU A 85 -2.64 1.86 -18.07
CA LEU A 85 -2.62 3.26 -17.65
C LEU A 85 -4.03 3.87 -17.53
N GLU A 86 -4.95 3.46 -18.41
CA GLU A 86 -6.35 3.91 -18.37
C GLU A 86 -7.09 3.39 -17.13
N GLU A 87 -6.81 2.15 -16.71
CA GLU A 87 -7.38 1.57 -15.49
C GLU A 87 -6.83 2.25 -14.25
N ILE A 88 -5.52 2.51 -14.21
CA ILE A 88 -4.88 3.29 -13.15
C ILE A 88 -5.53 4.68 -13.07
N GLU A 89 -5.70 5.38 -14.18
CA GLU A 89 -6.36 6.69 -14.23
C GLU A 89 -7.79 6.63 -13.66
N LYS A 90 -8.60 5.66 -14.11
CA LYS A 90 -9.97 5.47 -13.62
C LYS A 90 -10.02 5.23 -12.11
N LEU A 91 -9.12 4.40 -11.60
CA LEU A 91 -9.04 4.08 -10.17
C LEU A 91 -8.61 5.29 -9.33
N ILE A 92 -7.64 6.08 -9.79
CA ILE A 92 -7.23 7.32 -9.11
C ILE A 92 -8.40 8.31 -9.10
N ILE A 93 -9.07 8.53 -10.24
CA ILE A 93 -10.22 9.44 -10.33
C ILE A 93 -11.35 9.01 -9.39
N LYS A 94 -11.68 7.72 -9.38
CA LYS A 94 -12.70 7.16 -8.49
C LYS A 94 -12.36 7.40 -7.02
N ASN A 95 -11.16 7.00 -6.59
CA ASN A 95 -10.76 7.15 -5.19
C ASN A 95 -10.52 8.60 -4.77
N LYS A 96 -10.17 9.49 -5.72
CA LYS A 96 -10.11 10.93 -5.46
C LYS A 96 -11.50 11.50 -5.16
N LYS A 97 -12.54 11.04 -5.87
CA LYS A 97 -13.93 11.46 -5.59
C LYS A 97 -14.48 10.87 -4.29
N GLU A 98 -14.26 9.57 -4.08
CA GLU A 98 -14.89 8.84 -2.97
C GLU A 98 -14.15 9.01 -1.64
N LYS A 99 -12.82 9.13 -1.69
CA LYS A 99 -11.93 9.08 -0.52
C LYS A 99 -10.96 10.26 -0.42
N ASN A 100 -11.09 11.24 -1.31
CA ASN A 100 -10.23 12.42 -1.37
C ASN A 100 -8.74 12.09 -1.46
N VAL A 101 -8.38 11.04 -2.22
CA VAL A 101 -6.99 10.62 -2.42
C VAL A 101 -6.14 11.78 -2.95
N THR A 102 -5.01 12.00 -2.29
CA THR A 102 -4.02 13.03 -2.62
C THR A 102 -2.65 12.43 -2.95
N HIS A 103 -2.37 11.21 -2.48
CA HIS A 103 -1.10 10.53 -2.65
C HIS A 103 -1.34 9.14 -3.26
N VAL A 104 -0.51 8.75 -4.21
CA VAL A 104 -0.55 7.44 -4.86
C VAL A 104 0.83 6.79 -4.76
N VAL A 105 0.88 5.54 -4.32
CA VAL A 105 2.12 4.77 -4.20
C VAL A 105 2.01 3.56 -5.11
N PHE A 106 3.05 3.25 -5.86
CA PHE A 106 3.12 2.09 -6.73
C PHE A 106 4.28 1.22 -6.27
N ASP A 107 4.04 -0.06 -6.00
CA ASP A 107 5.12 -0.99 -5.61
C ASP A 107 6.00 -1.43 -6.79
N ARG A 108 5.46 -1.34 -8.01
CA ARG A 108 6.14 -1.55 -9.28
C ARG A 108 5.57 -0.63 -10.35
N VAL A 109 6.42 -0.09 -11.21
CA VAL A 109 6.01 0.75 -12.34
C VAL A 109 6.89 0.49 -13.55
N ASP A 110 6.28 0.10 -14.67
CA ASP A 110 6.99 -0.06 -15.94
C ASP A 110 7.13 1.27 -16.70
N GLU A 111 6.11 2.14 -16.67
CA GLU A 111 6.03 3.39 -17.44
C GLU A 111 6.05 4.65 -16.56
N LYS A 112 7.12 4.82 -15.78
CA LYS A 112 7.25 5.91 -14.77
C LYS A 112 6.88 7.30 -15.30
N ASN A 113 7.37 7.67 -16.48
CA ASN A 113 7.11 8.98 -17.08
C ASN A 113 5.61 9.22 -17.32
N LYS A 114 4.87 8.18 -17.73
CA LYS A 114 3.42 8.31 -17.96
C LYS A 114 2.65 8.41 -16.66
N ILE A 115 3.08 7.69 -15.63
CA ILE A 115 2.52 7.81 -14.27
C ILE A 115 2.76 9.21 -13.71
N ASP A 116 3.95 9.79 -13.90
CA ASP A 116 4.24 11.16 -13.45
C ASP A 116 3.37 12.20 -14.16
N GLN A 117 3.19 12.06 -15.48
CA GLN A 117 2.28 12.91 -16.25
C GLN A 117 0.83 12.78 -15.78
N LEU A 118 0.38 11.55 -15.53
CA LEU A 118 -0.96 11.27 -15.02
C LEU A 118 -1.17 11.88 -13.63
N ALA A 119 -0.22 11.69 -12.72
CA ALA A 119 -0.27 12.20 -11.36
C ALA A 119 -0.34 13.74 -11.34
N ASN A 120 0.47 14.39 -12.18
CA ASN A 120 0.43 15.85 -12.35
C ASN A 120 -0.92 16.32 -12.92
N LYS A 121 -1.42 15.68 -13.98
CA LYS A 121 -2.74 15.98 -14.57
C LYS A 121 -3.87 15.86 -13.55
N LEU A 122 -3.82 14.82 -12.71
CA LEU A 122 -4.83 14.55 -11.70
C LEU A 122 -4.61 15.32 -10.40
N GLY A 123 -3.50 16.04 -10.24
CA GLY A 123 -3.16 16.76 -9.01
C GLY A 123 -3.03 15.83 -7.80
N VAL A 124 -2.26 14.74 -7.95
CA VAL A 124 -1.88 13.80 -6.89
C VAL A 124 -0.36 13.63 -6.87
N LYS A 125 0.21 13.30 -5.71
CA LYS A 125 1.66 13.01 -5.61
C LYS A 125 1.91 11.52 -5.82
N ALA A 126 2.81 11.17 -6.73
CA ALA A 126 3.18 9.77 -6.99
C ALA A 126 4.49 9.38 -6.29
N TYR A 127 4.55 8.12 -5.85
CA TYR A 127 5.72 7.50 -5.23
C TYR A 127 5.92 6.08 -5.76
N TYR A 128 7.19 5.68 -5.84
CA TYR A 128 7.72 4.42 -6.35
C TYR A 128 9.15 4.25 -5.82
#